data_AF-A0A1Q3DE66-F1
#
_entry.id   AF-A0A1Q3DE66-F1
#
_cell.length_a   1.000
_cell.length_b   1.000
_cell.length_c   1.000
_cell.angle_alpha   90.00
_cell.angle_beta   90.00
_cell.angle_gamma   90.00
#
_symmetry.space_group_name_H-M   'P 1'
#
loop_
_entity.id
_entity.type
_entity.pdbx_description
1 polymer ?
#
loop_
_entity_poly.entity_id
_entity_poly.type
_entity_poly.pdbx_seq_one_letter_code
_entity_poly.pdbx_strand_id
1 'polypeptide(L)'
;MEYKLTSSRRRTTHPLIWCAALICTVISVAVIITGMVVFVGYLVIHPRVPVIGVVDAHLDDISYTEAGLLEIQIVIKIRAENDNEKAHASFSDTSFTLIFDGL
;
A
#
# COMPACT_ATOMS: atom_id res chain seq x y z
N MET A 1 68.69 10.00 26.19
CA MET A 1 67.94 9.49 25.02
C MET A 1 66.65 10.28 24.93
N GLU A 2 66.62 11.29 24.05
CA GLU A 2 65.50 12.21 23.91
C GLU A 2 64.39 11.57 23.07
N TYR A 3 63.19 11.47 23.64
CA TYR A 3 62.02 11.04 22.91
C TYR A 3 61.63 12.20 21.96
N LYS A 4 61.88 12.02 20.67
CA LYS A 4 61.33 12.90 19.63
C LYS A 4 59.81 12.73 19.65
N LEU A 5 59.11 13.54 20.45
CA LEU A 5 57.69 13.85 20.26
C LEU A 5 57.56 14.51 18.89
N THR A 6 57.34 13.71 17.85
CA THR A 6 57.01 14.24 16.53
C THR A 6 55.58 14.76 16.59
N SER A 7 55.47 16.01 17.02
CA SER A 7 54.49 17.01 16.61
C SER A 7 53.31 16.41 15.82
N SER A 8 52.18 16.26 16.51
CA SER A 8 50.86 16.16 15.87
C SER A 8 50.75 17.33 14.91
N ARG A 9 50.91 17.04 13.62
CA ARG A 9 50.73 18.01 12.54
C ARG A 9 49.30 18.49 12.64
N ARG A 10 49.13 19.63 13.31
CA ARG A 10 47.89 20.41 13.38
C ARG A 10 47.59 20.84 11.95
N ARG A 11 46.97 19.94 11.16
CA ARG A 11 46.38 20.28 9.87
C ARG A 11 45.39 21.37 10.20
N THR A 12 45.67 22.59 9.75
CA THR A 12 44.75 23.71 9.83
C THR A 12 43.52 23.31 9.04
N THR A 13 42.52 22.72 9.71
CA THR A 13 41.22 22.41 9.12
C THR A 13 40.66 23.73 8.64
N HIS A 14 40.65 23.91 7.32
CA HIS A 14 40.21 25.14 6.69
C HIS A 14 38.77 25.41 7.18
N PRO A 15 38.44 26.62 7.68
CA PRO A 15 37.12 26.90 8.24
C PRO A 15 35.98 26.58 7.27
N LEU A 16 36.22 26.73 5.96
CA LEU A 16 35.29 26.30 4.90
C LEU A 16 34.92 24.81 4.96
N ILE A 17 35.86 23.91 5.28
CA ILE A 17 35.61 22.47 5.36
C ILE A 17 34.70 22.17 6.57
N TRP A 18 34.87 22.90 7.67
CA TRP A 18 34.03 22.76 8.85
C TRP A 18 32.61 23.30 8.60
N CYS A 19 32.50 24.45 7.91
CA CYS A 19 31.19 24.97 7.46
C CYS A 19 30.49 24.00 6.51
N ALA A 20 31.21 23.42 5.54
CA ALA A 20 30.66 22.42 4.64
C ALA A 20 30.20 21.17 5.38
N ALA A 21 30.97 20.70 6.37
CA ALA A 21 30.59 19.56 7.20
C ALA A 21 29.33 19.85 8.04
N LEU A 22 29.20 21.06 8.59
CA LEU A 22 28.02 21.47 9.35
C LEU A 22 26.77 21.50 8.45
N ILE A 23 26.85 22.13 7.29
CA ILE A 23 25.75 22.20 6.31
C ILE A 23 25.37 20.79 5.85
N CYS A 24 26.36 19.96 5.51
CA CYS A 24 26.14 18.57 5.13
C CYS A 24 25.40 17.78 6.21
N THR A 25 25.77 17.97 7.48
CA THR A 25 25.10 17.31 8.61
C THR A 25 23.65 17.75 8.72
N VAL A 26 23.37 19.05 8.60
CA VAL A 26 22.00 19.59 8.65
C VAL A 26 21.15 19.03 7.51
N ILE A 27 21.66 19.02 6.28
CA ILE A 27 20.95 18.45 5.13
C ILE A 27 20.69 16.96 5.33
N SER A 28 21.69 16.21 5.79
CA SER A 28 21.54 14.76 6.04
C SER A 28 20.45 14.49 7.07
N VAL A 29 20.43 15.25 8.18
CA VAL A 29 19.39 15.14 9.21
C VAL A 29 18.02 15.50 8.63
N ALA A 30 17.92 16.56 7.83
CA ALA A 30 16.66 16.95 7.19
C ALA A 30 16.12 15.87 6.25
N VAL A 31 16.98 15.23 5.46
CA VAL A 31 16.59 14.12 4.57
C VAL A 31 16.10 12.92 5.38
N ILE A 32 16.80 12.56 6.46
CA ILE A 32 16.39 11.45 7.34
C ILE A 32 15.01 11.73 7.95
N ILE A 33 14.79 12.94 8.49
CA ILE A 33 13.51 13.32 9.08
C ILE A 33 12.41 13.29 8.02
N THR A 34 12.66 13.85 6.83
CA THR A 34 11.70 13.86 5.73
C THR A 34 11.32 12.43 5.33
N GLY A 35 12.30 11.55 5.16
CA GLY A 35 12.08 10.14 4.85
C GLY A 35 11.25 9.44 5.92
N MET A 36 11.54 9.71 7.20
CA MET A 36 10.78 9.16 8.32
C MET A 36 9.32 9.65 8.33
N VAL A 37 9.08 10.93 8.07
CA VAL A 37 7.73 11.50 7.99
C VAL A 37 6.93 10.88 6.85
N VAL A 38 7.53 10.76 5.66
CA VAL A 38 6.88 10.13 4.50
C VAL A 38 6.58 8.65 4.78
N PHE A 39 7.54 7.93 5.36
CA PHE A 39 7.38 6.52 5.70
C PHE A 39 6.27 6.30 6.74
N VAL A 40 6.25 7.10 7.81
CA VAL A 40 5.17 7.05 8.81
C VAL A 40 3.84 7.44 8.20
N GLY A 41 3.79 8.50 7.39
CA GLY A 41 2.57 8.91 6.68
C GLY A 41 2.01 7.79 5.80
N TYR A 42 2.89 7.12 5.05
CA TYR A 42 2.53 5.95 4.25
C TYR A 42 1.97 4.80 5.11
N LEU A 43 2.65 4.47 6.21
CA LEU A 43 2.20 3.41 7.12
C LEU A 43 0.89 3.75 7.84
N VAL A 44 0.62 5.01 8.17
CA VAL A 44 -0.61 5.46 8.84
C VAL A 44 -1.80 5.45 7.89
N ILE A 45 -1.58 5.80 6.63
CA ILE A 45 -2.63 5.76 5.61
C ILE A 45 -2.93 4.31 5.20
N HIS A 46 -1.98 3.38 5.40
CA HIS A 46 -2.09 1.94 5.20
C HIS A 46 -3.15 1.59 4.15
N PRO A 47 -2.97 2.01 2.88
CA PRO A 47 -4.05 1.93 1.91
C PRO A 47 -4.41 0.47 1.70
N ARG A 48 -5.49 0.02 2.33
CA ARG A 48 -6.02 -1.32 2.17
C ARG A 48 -6.70 -1.37 0.82
N VAL A 49 -6.35 -2.39 0.05
CA VAL A 49 -6.96 -2.64 -1.25
C VAL A 49 -8.41 -3.03 -0.99
N PRO A 50 -9.39 -2.33 -1.60
CA PRO A 50 -10.79 -2.66 -1.39
C PRO A 50 -11.07 -4.03 -2.02
N VAL A 51 -11.86 -4.88 -1.33
CA VAL A 51 -12.06 -6.28 -1.71
C VAL A 51 -13.48 -6.47 -2.24
N ILE A 52 -13.60 -7.11 -3.40
CA ILE A 52 -14.87 -7.63 -3.93
C ILE A 52 -14.81 -9.16 -3.90
N GLY A 53 -15.80 -9.81 -3.31
CA GLY A 53 -15.90 -11.26 -3.28
C GLY A 53 -17.35 -11.74 -3.30
N VAL A 54 -17.55 -12.96 -3.81
CA VAL A 54 -18.83 -13.66 -3.70
C VAL A 54 -18.88 -14.33 -2.33
N VAL A 55 -19.90 -14.00 -1.53
CA VAL A 55 -20.04 -14.55 -0.16
C VAL A 55 -21.01 -15.72 -0.09
N ASP A 56 -21.92 -15.80 -1.05
CA ASP A 56 -22.94 -16.85 -1.09
C ASP A 56 -23.48 -16.96 -2.50
N ALA A 57 -23.77 -18.17 -2.95
CA ALA A 57 -24.37 -18.45 -4.25
C ALA A 57 -25.21 -19.71 -4.13
N HIS A 58 -26.50 -19.61 -4.46
CA HIS A 58 -27.43 -20.74 -4.34
C HIS A 58 -28.47 -20.72 -5.46
N LEU A 59 -29.00 -21.91 -5.72
CA LEU A 59 -30.09 -22.16 -6.65
C LEU A 59 -31.38 -22.23 -5.83
N ASP A 60 -32.25 -21.24 -6.00
CA ASP A 60 -33.51 -21.13 -5.26
C ASP A 60 -34.62 -21.96 -5.90
N ASP A 61 -34.72 -21.93 -7.24
CA ASP A 61 -35.77 -22.66 -7.96
C ASP A 61 -35.22 -23.33 -9.22
N ILE A 62 -35.67 -24.57 -9.46
CA ILE A 62 -35.47 -25.28 -10.70
C ILE A 62 -36.75 -26.06 -11.03
N SER A 63 -37.53 -25.51 -11.96
CA SER A 63 -38.88 -25.99 -12.24
C SER A 63 -39.07 -26.23 -13.73
N TYR A 64 -39.70 -27.35 -14.06
CA TYR A 64 -40.14 -27.64 -15.42
C TYR A 64 -41.61 -27.24 -15.54
N THR A 65 -41.89 -26.25 -16.37
CA THR A 65 -43.26 -25.78 -16.58
C THR A 65 -44.05 -26.79 -17.42
N GLU A 66 -45.37 -26.83 -17.25
CA GLU A 66 -46.29 -27.62 -18.08
C GLU A 66 -46.21 -27.26 -19.58
N ALA A 67 -45.64 -26.09 -19.92
CA ALA A 67 -45.35 -25.65 -21.28
C ALA A 67 -44.02 -26.22 -21.84
N GLY A 68 -43.31 -27.05 -21.07
CA GLY A 68 -42.04 -27.66 -21.45
C GLY A 68 -40.81 -26.75 -21.32
N LEU A 69 -40.96 -25.58 -20.69
CA LEU A 69 -39.85 -24.65 -20.43
C LEU A 69 -39.22 -24.94 -19.06
N LEU A 70 -37.89 -24.95 -19.01
CA LEU A 70 -37.11 -25.02 -17.78
C LEU A 70 -36.89 -23.62 -17.22
N GLU A 71 -37.35 -23.39 -16.00
CA GLU A 71 -37.15 -22.16 -15.24
C GLU A 71 -36.09 -22.40 -14.15
N ILE A 72 -35.10 -21.51 -14.05
CA ILE A 72 -33.97 -21.62 -13.13
C ILE A 72 -33.79 -20.26 -12.46
N GLN A 73 -33.78 -20.23 -11.12
CA GLN A 73 -33.53 -19.03 -10.34
C GLN A 73 -32.27 -19.19 -9.49
N ILE A 74 -31.22 -18.42 -9.82
CA ILE A 74 -29.94 -18.42 -9.11
C ILE A 74 -29.76 -17.07 -8.42
N VAL A 75 -29.39 -17.12 -7.14
CA VAL A 75 -29.08 -15.94 -6.33
C VAL A 75 -27.59 -15.93 -6.00
N ILE A 76 -26.92 -14.81 -6.27
CA ILE A 76 -25.50 -14.59 -5.97
C ILE A 76 -25.37 -13.36 -5.09
N LYS A 77 -24.86 -13.53 -3.88
CA LYS A 77 -24.57 -12.43 -2.96
C LYS A 77 -23.11 -12.02 -3.10
N ILE A 78 -22.92 -10.77 -3.52
CA ILE A 78 -21.61 -10.16 -3.69
C ILE A 78 -21.37 -9.18 -2.55
N ARG A 79 -20.22 -9.30 -1.88
CA ARG A 79 -19.75 -8.37 -0.87
C ARG A 79 -18.67 -7.48 -1.50
N ALA A 80 -18.93 -6.19 -1.49
CA ALA A 80 -17.94 -5.16 -1.81
C ALA A 80 -17.64 -4.40 -0.51
N GLU A 81 -16.42 -4.52 0.00
CA GLU A 81 -16.03 -3.95 1.28
C GLU A 81 -14.78 -3.08 1.10
N ASN A 82 -14.88 -1.84 1.58
CA ASN A 82 -13.75 -0.91 1.63
C ASN A 82 -13.29 -0.77 3.09
N ASP A 83 -12.25 -1.52 3.44
CA ASP A 83 -11.62 -1.52 4.78
C ASP A 83 -10.77 -0.26 5.05
N ASN A 84 -10.88 0.77 4.22
CA ASN A 84 -10.07 1.98 4.33
C ASN A 84 -10.85 3.09 5.04
N GLU A 85 -10.69 3.19 6.36
CA GLU A 85 -11.35 4.22 7.20
C GLU A 85 -11.05 5.67 6.76
N LYS A 86 -9.93 5.89 6.05
CA LYS A 86 -9.42 7.23 5.73
C LYS A 86 -9.35 7.55 4.24
N ALA A 87 -9.67 6.59 3.36
CA ALA A 87 -9.71 6.80 1.92
C ALA A 87 -11.02 6.28 1.32
N HIS A 88 -11.76 7.18 0.67
CA HIS A 88 -12.93 6.81 -0.10
C HIS A 88 -12.46 6.08 -1.37
N ALA A 89 -12.30 4.77 -1.28
CA ALA A 89 -12.08 3.92 -2.44
C ALA A 89 -13.46 3.47 -2.96
N SER A 90 -13.76 3.84 -4.21
CA SER A 90 -14.92 3.36 -4.94
C SER A 90 -14.45 2.35 -5.98
N PHE A 91 -15.27 1.35 -6.25
CA PHE A 91 -15.10 0.50 -7.41
C PHE A 91 -15.67 1.21 -8.64
N SER A 92 -14.91 1.27 -9.74
CA SER A 92 -15.39 1.71 -11.05
C SER A 92 -15.19 0.57 -12.06
N ASP A 93 -15.98 0.57 -13.13
CA ASP A 93 -15.83 -0.39 -14.24
C ASP A 93 -15.87 -1.87 -13.82
N THR A 94 -16.65 -2.20 -12.79
CA THR A 94 -16.78 -3.58 -12.32
C THR A 94 -17.66 -4.38 -13.27
N SER A 95 -17.08 -5.43 -13.87
CA SER A 95 -17.80 -6.40 -14.70
C SER A 95 -17.91 -7.75 -13.97
N PHE A 96 -19.10 -8.33 -13.99
CA PHE A 96 -19.36 -9.66 -13.46
C PHE A 96 -19.74 -10.58 -14.60
N THR A 97 -18.99 -11.67 -14.78
CA THR A 97 -19.28 -12.68 -15.80
C THR A 97 -19.89 -13.90 -15.13
N LEU A 98 -21.10 -14.25 -15.53
CA LEU A 98 -21.72 -15.51 -15.17
C LEU A 98 -21.44 -16.52 -16.29
N ILE A 99 -20.84 -17.67 -15.94
CA ILE A 99 -20.57 -18.76 -16.88
C ILE A 99 -21.37 -19.97 -16.41
N PHE A 100 -22.19 -20.52 -17.30
CA PHE A 100 -22.88 -21.77 -17.08
C PHE A 100 -22.16 -22.87 -17.86
N ASP A 101 -21.54 -23.81 -17.14
CA ASP A 101 -20.92 -24.99 -17.76
C ASP A 101 -21.91 -26.15 -17.65
N GLY A 102 -22.56 -26.46 -18.77
CA GLY A 102 -23.54 -27.52 -18.89
C GLY A 102 -22.92 -28.71 -19.62
N LEU A 103 -22.38 -29.67 -18.85
CA LEU A 103 -22.08 -31.02 -19.34
C LEU A 103 -23.34 -31.88 -19.36
#